data_AF-A0A938KM56-F1
#
_entry.id   AF-A0A938KM56-F1
#
_cell.length_a   1.000
_cell.length_b   1.000
_cell.length_c   1.000
_cell.angle_alpha   90.00
_cell.angle_beta   90.00
_cell.angle_gamma   90.00
#
_symmetry.space_group_name_H-M   'P 1'
#
loop_
_entity.id
_entity.type
_entity.pdbx_description
1 polymer ?
#
loop_
_entity_poly.entity_id
_entity_poly.type
_entity_poly.pdbx_seq_one_letter_code
_entity_poly.pdbx_strand_id
1 'polypeptide(L)'
;MFASAALAASVFAAAAGNPTGTWKWSTPGRDGQTFQSTLKLEYKGGQLTGTVLGMQRGDFQIPDAPIGDASFQGGVVAFTVTREFNGNKFVSKYEGKLEGDTIKGSSERPGRDGGTTKRDWVATREK
;
A
#
# COMPACT_ATOMS: atom_id res chain seq x y z
N MET A 1 -29.44 28.07 27.95
CA MET A 1 -27.96 28.09 27.94
C MET A 1 -27.49 26.79 27.32
N PHE A 2 -27.03 26.81 26.07
CA PHE A 2 -26.28 25.69 25.50
C PHE A 2 -24.96 26.28 24.99
N ALA A 3 -23.88 25.93 25.68
CA ALA A 3 -22.54 26.40 25.39
C ALA A 3 -22.05 25.71 24.12
N SER A 4 -21.91 26.46 23.03
CA SER A 4 -21.17 26.01 21.85
C SER A 4 -19.68 26.22 22.10
N ALA A 5 -18.99 25.15 22.47
CA ALA A 5 -17.54 25.09 22.50
C ALA A 5 -17.02 24.86 21.07
N ALA A 6 -16.13 25.75 20.62
CA ALA A 6 -15.47 25.69 19.33
C ALA A 6 -14.51 24.48 19.25
N LEU A 7 -14.48 23.82 18.09
CA LEU A 7 -13.35 22.98 17.70
C LEU A 7 -12.66 23.66 16.52
N ALA A 8 -11.64 24.47 16.83
CA ALA A 8 -10.65 24.89 15.84
C ALA A 8 -9.87 23.63 15.45
N ALA A 9 -10.19 23.06 14.28
CA ALA A 9 -9.41 22.00 13.69
C ALA A 9 -8.09 22.59 13.19
N SER A 10 -7.09 22.65 14.08
CA SER A 10 -5.70 22.85 13.70
C SER A 10 -5.31 21.72 12.76
N VAL A 11 -5.29 22.00 11.45
CA VAL A 11 -4.73 21.10 10.45
C VAL A 11 -3.22 21.11 10.69
N PHE A 12 -2.77 20.25 11.61
CA PHE A 12 -1.37 19.83 11.61
C PHE A 12 -1.18 19.11 10.27
N ALA A 13 -0.60 19.81 9.31
CA ALA A 13 0.15 19.16 8.25
C ALA A 13 1.24 18.37 8.95
N ALA A 14 0.93 17.12 9.32
CA ALA A 14 1.93 16.18 9.79
C ALA A 14 3.05 16.24 8.76
N ALA A 15 4.25 16.63 9.20
CA ALA A 15 5.42 16.61 8.35
C ALA A 15 5.44 15.22 7.72
N ALA A 16 5.27 15.15 6.40
CA ALA A 16 5.23 13.91 5.67
C ALA A 16 6.48 13.13 6.08
N GLY A 17 6.28 12.05 6.83
CA GLY A 17 7.39 11.26 7.38
C GLY A 17 8.21 10.64 6.26
N ASN A 18 9.29 9.95 6.62
CA ASN A 18 10.01 9.14 5.64
C ASN A 18 9.23 7.81 5.40
N PRO A 19 8.80 7.50 4.17
CA PRO A 19 8.12 6.24 3.87
C PRO A 19 9.08 5.03 3.84
N THR A 20 10.40 5.27 3.93
CA THR A 20 11.42 4.21 4.03
C THR A 20 11.12 3.29 5.20
N GLY A 21 11.09 1.99 4.95
CA GLY A 21 10.80 0.98 5.96
C GLY A 21 10.19 -0.28 5.36
N THR A 22 9.94 -1.25 6.22
CA THR A 22 9.19 -2.46 5.85
C THR A 22 7.74 -2.28 6.28
N TRP A 23 6.81 -2.55 5.37
CA TRP A 23 5.39 -2.34 5.52
C TRP A 23 4.65 -3.64 5.32
N LYS A 24 3.69 -3.94 6.21
CA LYS A 24 2.89 -5.16 6.18
C LYS A 24 1.41 -4.83 6.10
N TRP A 25 0.69 -5.54 5.26
CA TRP A 25 -0.77 -5.48 5.21
C TRP A 25 -1.36 -6.84 4.89
N SER A 26 -2.63 -7.01 5.21
CA SER A 26 -3.39 -8.22 4.95
C SER A 26 -4.39 -7.97 3.84
N THR A 27 -4.40 -8.83 2.83
CA THR A 27 -5.36 -8.79 1.73
C THR A 27 -6.25 -10.02 1.80
N PRO A 28 -7.59 -9.86 1.78
CA PRO A 28 -8.49 -11.01 1.74
C PRO A 28 -8.37 -11.71 0.38
N GLY A 29 -8.03 -12.99 0.47
CA GLY A 29 -7.95 -13.96 -0.59
C GLY A 29 -9.28 -14.64 -0.90
N ARG A 30 -9.23 -15.70 -1.70
CA ARG A 30 -10.39 -16.55 -1.96
C ARG A 30 -10.64 -17.46 -0.75
N ASP A 31 -11.90 -17.79 -0.51
CA ASP A 31 -12.32 -18.79 0.49
C ASP A 31 -11.95 -18.44 1.95
N GLY A 32 -11.91 -17.15 2.29
CA GLY A 32 -11.61 -16.68 3.64
C GLY A 32 -10.12 -16.70 4.00
N GLN A 33 -9.25 -17.12 3.09
CA GLN A 33 -7.80 -17.04 3.30
C GLN A 33 -7.35 -15.59 3.31
N THR A 34 -6.41 -15.24 4.19
CA THR A 34 -5.78 -13.91 4.23
C THR A 34 -4.35 -14.01 3.75
N PHE A 35 -3.97 -13.16 2.80
CA PHE A 35 -2.61 -13.05 2.31
C PHE A 35 -1.91 -11.87 2.98
N GLN A 36 -0.87 -12.16 3.75
CA GLN A 36 0.01 -11.12 4.27
C GLN A 36 0.99 -10.71 3.16
N SER A 37 1.05 -9.41 2.90
CA SER A 37 1.99 -8.81 1.97
C SER A 37 3.03 -8.02 2.75
N THR A 38 4.27 -8.04 2.26
CA THR A 38 5.39 -7.28 2.82
C THR A 38 5.96 -6.40 1.71
N LEU A 39 6.07 -5.10 1.95
CA LEU A 39 6.67 -4.12 1.04
C LEU A 39 7.87 -3.49 1.72
N LYS A 40 9.03 -3.52 1.08
CA LYS A 40 10.19 -2.73 1.48
C LYS A 40 10.20 -1.45 0.65
N LEU A 41 10.15 -0.30 1.31
CA LEU A 41 10.29 1.01 0.68
C LEU A 41 11.62 1.64 1.04
N GLU A 42 12.22 2.32 0.06
CA GLU A 42 13.37 3.20 0.25
C GLU A 42 13.08 4.53 -0.44
N TYR A 43 13.25 5.63 0.30
CA TYR A 43 13.09 6.99 -0.21
C TYR A 43 14.39 7.74 -0.05
N LYS A 44 15.10 7.95 -1.17
CA LYS A 44 16.43 8.56 -1.21
C LYS A 44 16.52 9.55 -2.36
N GLY A 45 17.01 10.75 -2.09
CA GLY A 45 17.24 11.76 -3.13
C GLY A 45 15.97 12.19 -3.88
N GLY A 46 14.79 12.08 -3.27
CA GLY A 46 13.50 12.39 -3.91
C GLY A 46 12.89 11.23 -4.71
N GLN A 47 13.57 10.09 -4.79
CA GLN A 47 13.09 8.91 -5.49
C GLN A 47 12.57 7.88 -4.49
N LEU A 48 11.35 7.38 -4.73
CA LEU A 48 10.79 6.25 -4.01
C LEU A 48 11.05 4.97 -4.81
N THR A 49 11.70 4.00 -4.18
CA THR A 49 11.88 2.65 -4.72
C THR A 49 11.36 1.64 -3.70
N GLY A 50 11.16 0.41 -4.17
CA GLY A 50 10.72 -0.65 -3.27
C GLY A 50 10.42 -1.96 -3.96
N THR A 51 10.21 -2.98 -3.13
CA THR A 51 9.93 -4.34 -3.56
C THR A 51 8.83 -4.92 -2.69
N VAL A 52 7.77 -5.41 -3.31
CA VAL A 52 6.77 -6.25 -2.65
C VAL A 52 7.28 -7.67 -2.67
N LEU A 53 7.56 -8.22 -1.50
CA LEU A 53 8.04 -9.59 -1.36
C LEU A 53 6.97 -10.57 -1.87
N GLY A 54 7.46 -11.59 -2.54
CA GLY A 54 6.74 -12.75 -2.97
C GLY A 54 6.28 -13.60 -1.78
N MET A 55 5.58 -14.68 -2.10
CA MET A 55 5.20 -15.69 -1.11
C MET A 55 5.41 -17.07 -1.70
N GLN A 56 5.90 -18.00 -0.89
CA GLN A 56 6.04 -19.39 -1.24
C GLN A 56 5.28 -20.25 -0.24
N ARG A 57 4.39 -21.11 -0.73
CA ARG A 57 3.63 -22.06 0.08
C ARG A 57 3.43 -23.35 -0.71
N GLY A 58 4.21 -24.38 -0.39
CA GLY A 58 4.25 -25.61 -1.21
C GLY A 58 4.66 -25.27 -2.64
N ASP A 59 3.90 -25.76 -3.62
CA ASP A 59 4.12 -25.49 -5.05
C ASP A 59 3.62 -24.09 -5.49
N PHE A 60 2.94 -23.35 -4.60
CA PHE A 60 2.49 -22.00 -4.89
C PHE A 60 3.64 -21.00 -4.66
N GLN A 61 4.15 -20.41 -5.74
CA GLN A 61 5.19 -19.41 -5.69
C GLN A 61 4.75 -18.12 -6.41
N ILE A 62 4.80 -17.00 -5.68
CA ILE A 62 4.74 -15.66 -6.25
C ILE A 62 6.13 -15.06 -6.07
N PRO A 63 6.81 -14.61 -7.13
CA PRO A 63 8.11 -13.97 -7.02
C PRO A 63 8.01 -12.58 -6.38
N ASP A 64 9.13 -12.06 -5.94
CA ASP A 64 9.28 -10.65 -5.56
C ASP A 64 8.94 -9.76 -6.76
N ALA A 65 8.27 -8.65 -6.50
CA ALA A 65 7.86 -7.69 -7.52
C ALA A 65 8.36 -6.29 -7.15
N PRO A 66 9.24 -5.67 -7.95
CA PRO A 66 9.61 -4.28 -7.76
C PRO A 66 8.38 -3.38 -7.98
N ILE A 67 8.32 -2.27 -7.26
CA ILE A 67 7.29 -1.26 -7.51
C ILE A 67 7.66 -0.43 -8.74
N GLY A 68 6.65 -0.03 -9.52
CA GLY A 68 6.74 0.90 -10.64
C GLY A 68 6.00 2.20 -10.34
N ASP A 69 6.18 3.21 -11.20
CA ASP A 69 5.47 4.50 -11.14
C ASP A 69 5.41 5.12 -9.73
N ALA A 70 6.49 4.94 -8.97
CA ALA A 70 6.52 5.24 -7.56
C ALA A 70 6.74 6.73 -7.31
N SER A 71 5.94 7.32 -6.42
CA SER A 71 6.03 8.71 -6.02
C SER A 71 5.73 8.89 -4.54
N PHE A 72 6.38 9.89 -3.95
CA PHE A 72 6.09 10.34 -2.59
C PHE A 72 6.03 11.86 -2.55
N GLN A 73 4.83 12.41 -2.45
CA GLN A 73 4.59 13.86 -2.48
C GLN A 73 3.52 14.24 -1.46
N GLY A 74 3.78 15.29 -0.67
CA GLY A 74 2.80 15.78 0.31
C GLY A 74 2.35 14.74 1.35
N GLY A 75 3.16 13.70 1.60
CA GLY A 75 2.80 12.59 2.49
C GLY A 75 1.96 11.50 1.83
N VAL A 76 1.72 11.56 0.53
CA VAL A 76 1.03 10.51 -0.24
C VAL A 76 2.07 9.63 -0.93
N VAL A 77 2.00 8.34 -0.66
CA VAL A 77 2.73 7.27 -1.32
C VAL A 77 1.86 6.72 -2.44
N ALA A 78 2.34 6.73 -3.68
CA ALA A 78 1.67 6.08 -4.80
C ALA A 78 2.65 5.22 -5.59
N PHE A 79 2.24 4.03 -6.02
CA PHE A 79 3.06 3.13 -6.83
C PHE A 79 2.21 2.05 -7.52
N THR A 80 2.79 1.41 -8.52
CA THR A 80 2.24 0.23 -9.18
C THR A 80 3.03 -1.01 -8.83
N VAL A 81 2.39 -2.17 -8.89
CA VAL A 81 3.02 -3.48 -8.70
C VAL A 81 2.56 -4.37 -9.85
N THR A 82 3.49 -4.76 -10.69
CA THR A 82 3.21 -5.72 -11.77
C THR A 82 3.54 -7.11 -11.27
N ARG A 83 2.53 -8.00 -11.25
CA ARG A 83 2.71 -9.40 -10.88
C ARG A 83 2.25 -10.30 -12.02
N GLU A 84 2.93 -11.42 -12.14
CA GLU A 84 2.51 -12.51 -13.02
C GLU A 84 2.29 -13.74 -12.15
N PHE A 85 1.11 -14.34 -12.28
CA PHE A 85 0.76 -15.54 -11.53
C PHE A 85 -0.13 -16.43 -12.39
N ASN A 86 0.22 -17.72 -12.50
CA ASN A 86 -0.53 -18.71 -13.26
C ASN A 86 -0.80 -18.28 -14.72
N GLY A 87 0.22 -17.71 -15.38
CA GLY A 87 0.13 -17.18 -16.76
C GLY A 87 -0.66 -15.87 -16.91
N ASN A 88 -1.19 -15.31 -15.82
CA ASN A 88 -1.91 -14.04 -15.84
C ASN A 88 -1.04 -12.92 -15.28
N LYS A 89 -0.76 -11.94 -16.13
CA LYS A 89 -0.11 -10.68 -15.74
C LYS A 89 -1.16 -9.66 -15.33
N PHE A 90 -0.98 -9.04 -14.17
CA PHE A 90 -1.85 -7.97 -13.68
C PHE A 90 -1.04 -6.87 -12.99
N VAL A 91 -1.55 -5.65 -13.11
CA VAL A 91 -0.95 -4.45 -12.50
C VAL A 91 -1.87 -3.97 -11.40
N SER A 92 -1.37 -3.93 -10.16
CA SER A 92 -2.08 -3.36 -9.03
C SER A 92 -1.57 -1.94 -8.77
N LYS A 93 -2.46 -0.97 -8.59
CA LYS A 93 -2.13 0.40 -8.20
C LYS A 93 -2.37 0.57 -6.71
N TYR A 94 -1.49 1.29 -6.04
CA TYR A 94 -1.60 1.62 -4.63
C TYR A 94 -1.44 3.13 -4.47
N GLU A 95 -2.28 3.72 -3.64
CA GLU A 95 -2.19 5.13 -3.26
C GLU A 95 -2.61 5.24 -1.80
N GLY A 96 -1.82 5.91 -0.98
CA GLY A 96 -2.17 6.10 0.42
C GLY A 96 -1.36 7.18 1.11
N LYS A 97 -1.96 7.78 2.14
CA LYS A 97 -1.34 8.79 2.98
C LYS A 97 -0.54 8.12 4.10
N LEU A 98 0.70 8.57 4.27
CA LEU A 98 1.57 8.19 5.37
C LEU A 98 1.16 8.94 6.65
N GLU A 99 0.76 8.17 7.65
CA GLU A 99 0.36 8.62 8.99
C GLU A 99 1.26 7.92 10.03
N GLY A 100 2.47 8.43 10.21
CA GLY A 100 3.48 7.87 11.12
C GLY A 100 3.92 6.47 10.70
N ASP A 101 3.44 5.45 11.42
CA ASP A 101 3.71 4.03 11.18
C ASP A 101 2.57 3.32 10.44
N THR A 102 1.63 4.06 9.88
CA THR A 102 0.55 3.50 9.06
C THR A 102 0.49 4.21 7.71
N ILE A 103 0.22 3.48 6.64
CA ILE A 103 -0.21 4.03 5.35
C ILE A 103 -1.66 3.65 5.15
N LYS A 104 -2.51 4.63 4.89
CA LYS A 104 -3.94 4.43 4.63
C LYS A 104 -4.34 5.00 3.28
N GLY A 105 -5.03 4.22 2.49
CA GLY A 105 -5.61 4.67 1.24
C GLY A 105 -6.30 3.53 0.52
N SER A 106 -6.03 3.39 -0.77
CA SER A 106 -6.70 2.41 -1.61
C SER A 106 -5.73 1.63 -2.48
N SER A 107 -6.11 0.40 -2.74
CA SER A 107 -5.50 -0.47 -3.75
C SER A 107 -6.50 -0.77 -4.85
N GLU A 108 -6.06 -0.71 -6.09
CA GLU A 108 -6.85 -1.05 -7.27
C GLU A 108 -6.16 -2.17 -8.03
N ARG A 109 -6.91 -3.20 -8.41
CA ARG A 109 -6.39 -4.31 -9.22
C ARG A 109 -7.41 -4.78 -10.23
N PRO A 110 -7.00 -5.38 -11.36
CA PRO A 110 -7.91 -6.03 -12.28
C PRO A 110 -8.72 -7.12 -11.55
N GLY A 111 -10.04 -7.02 -11.70
CA GLY A 111 -10.99 -8.06 -11.33
C GLY A 111 -11.05 -9.14 -12.41
N ARG A 112 -11.67 -10.27 -12.08
CA ARG A 112 -11.75 -11.44 -12.96
C ARG A 112 -12.63 -11.21 -14.18
N ASP A 113 -13.58 -10.28 -14.08
CA ASP A 113 -14.61 -9.99 -15.10
C ASP A 113 -14.20 -8.84 -16.03
N GLY A 114 -12.92 -8.46 -16.05
CA GLY A 114 -12.41 -7.33 -16.84
C GLY A 114 -12.62 -5.94 -16.21
N GLY A 115 -13.39 -5.84 -15.13
CA GLY A 115 -13.52 -4.63 -14.32
C GLY A 115 -12.32 -4.39 -13.38
N THR A 116 -12.25 -3.24 -12.73
CA THR A 116 -11.29 -2.96 -11.65
C THR A 116 -11.93 -3.18 -10.29
N THR A 117 -11.20 -3.81 -9.37
CA THR A 117 -11.60 -3.95 -7.97
C THR A 117 -10.77 -2.98 -7.13
N LYS A 118 -11.44 -1.98 -6.53
CA LYS A 118 -10.87 -1.06 -5.55
C LYS A 118 -11.13 -1.57 -4.14
N ARG A 119 -10.15 -1.46 -3.24
CA ARG A 119 -10.23 -1.88 -1.84
C ARG A 119 -9.47 -0.91 -0.95
N ASP A 120 -9.89 -0.80 0.30
CA ASP A 120 -9.10 -0.10 1.30
C ASP A 120 -7.75 -0.78 1.48
N TRP A 121 -6.72 0.04 1.59
CA TRP A 121 -5.35 -0.39 1.83
C TRP A 121 -4.87 0.25 3.11
N VAL A 122 -4.58 -0.60 4.11
CA VAL A 122 -4.02 -0.19 5.40
C VAL A 122 -2.76 -1.02 5.62
N ALA A 123 -1.60 -0.38 5.52
CA ALA A 123 -0.31 -1.00 5.77
C ALA A 123 0.32 -0.44 7.04
N THR A 124 0.86 -1.31 7.89
CA THR A 124 1.56 -0.93 9.11
C THR A 124 3.05 -1.15 8.95
N ARG A 125 3.85 -0.20 9.44
CA ARG A 125 5.30 -0.33 9.49
C ARG A 125 5.67 -1.47 10.43
N GLU A 126 6.55 -2.36 9.99
CA GLU A 126 7.20 -3.33 10.84
C GLU A 126 8.18 -2.60 11.76
N LYS A 127 8.08 -2.87 13.07
CA LYS A 127 8.94 -2.28 14.10
C LYS A 127 10.27 -3.02 14.21
#